data_AF-A0A2T3AEY5-F1
#
_entry.id   AF-A0A2T3AEY5-F1
#
_cell.length_a   1.000
_cell.length_b   1.000
_cell.length_c   1.000
_cell.angle_alpha   90.00
_cell.angle_beta   90.00
_cell.angle_gamma   90.00
#
_symmetry.space_group_name_H-M   'P 1'
#
loop_
_entity.id
_entity.type
_entity.pdbx_description
1 polymer ?
#
loop_
_entity_poly.entity_id
_entity_poly.type
_entity_poly.pdbx_seq_one_letter_code
_entity_poly.pdbx_strand_id
1 'polypeptide(L)'
;MSPRLASLGPTSMAAISILPSPARLSSGGQASGVNDIATEFRSNWLVDPASGEYQAHLRSPTGIAADPALTAHGVDQAKELALHLAQLDPPVDRVVSSPYYRCLQTVQPFLDLLEHPSVVGETGLSEWYGAAPFDHPISAGPNRLKELFPAYDTSYQPAVVPSRKGETIAQLHDRVALTLDAIIRRCDESGVRAVLLCSHAATIIAIGRVLTGQMPADVETEDFPAFTCGLSTFRRRHSDQAAATNAAGALGVDIGRPKVLDWKDGKGVGGGWICEVNNDCSFLAGGEERGWRFSGDEAFTGGQQDPSQQDAGVELGVVVEGKRKSTRL
;
A
#
# COMPACT_ATOMS: atom_id res chain seq x y z
N MET A 1 3.12 -21.91 30.70
CA MET A 1 3.60 -21.95 29.30
C MET A 1 2.63 -21.11 28.50
N SER A 2 3.09 -20.04 27.89
CA SER A 2 2.22 -19.05 27.23
C SER A 2 2.37 -19.15 25.71
N PRO A 3 1.28 -19.15 24.93
CA PRO A 3 1.37 -19.10 23.47
C PRO A 3 1.95 -17.76 23.02
N ARG A 4 2.74 -17.78 21.94
CA ARG A 4 3.23 -16.57 21.28
C ARG A 4 2.20 -16.12 20.24
N LEU A 5 1.91 -14.82 20.20
CA LEU A 5 1.04 -14.22 19.17
C LEU A 5 1.89 -13.76 17.98
N ALA A 6 1.38 -13.99 16.77
CA ALA A 6 2.03 -13.64 15.51
C ALA A 6 1.74 -12.18 15.06
N SER A 7 2.41 -11.73 14.00
CA SER A 7 2.66 -10.32 13.71
C SER A 7 2.70 -10.02 12.21
N LEU A 8 1.69 -9.33 11.69
CA LEU A 8 1.55 -8.96 10.28
C LEU A 8 2.12 -7.58 9.87
N GLY A 9 2.37 -7.42 8.58
CA GLY A 9 2.84 -6.17 7.94
C GLY A 9 1.84 -4.99 7.95
N PRO A 10 2.30 -3.80 7.54
CA PRO A 10 1.63 -2.52 7.81
C PRO A 10 0.70 -1.97 6.71
N THR A 11 0.08 -0.82 7.02
CA THR A 11 -0.50 0.14 6.07
C THR A 11 0.54 1.24 5.83
N SER A 12 0.79 1.62 4.58
CA SER A 12 1.71 2.72 4.24
C SER A 12 1.11 3.58 3.13
N MET A 13 1.66 4.78 2.90
CA MET A 13 1.15 5.69 1.87
C MET A 13 2.24 6.08 0.86
N ALA A 14 1.80 6.33 -0.38
CA ALA A 14 2.63 6.87 -1.44
C ALA A 14 2.00 8.18 -1.94
N ALA A 15 2.65 9.31 -1.66
CA ALA A 15 2.36 10.56 -2.36
C ALA A 15 3.03 10.52 -3.74
N ILE A 16 2.26 10.81 -4.78
CA ILE A 16 2.75 10.89 -6.16
C ILE A 16 2.62 12.34 -6.62
N SER A 17 3.76 13.02 -6.72
CA SER A 17 3.92 14.37 -7.28
C SER A 17 4.15 14.29 -8.78
N ILE A 18 3.16 14.72 -9.56
CA ILE A 18 3.10 14.58 -11.02
C ILE A 18 3.97 15.66 -11.72
N LEU A 19 4.37 16.70 -10.99
CA LEU A 19 5.24 17.79 -11.45
C LEU A 19 6.74 17.43 -11.38
N PRO A 20 7.61 17.97 -12.24
CA PRO A 20 9.07 17.87 -12.10
C PRO A 20 9.64 18.86 -11.05
N SER A 21 10.87 18.64 -10.55
CA SER A 21 11.47 19.41 -9.43
C SER A 21 12.94 19.82 -9.64
N PRO A 22 13.39 20.97 -9.07
CA PRO A 22 14.80 21.28 -8.83
C PRO A 22 15.41 20.50 -7.65
N ALA A 23 16.74 20.46 -7.52
CA ALA A 23 17.43 19.49 -6.63
C ALA A 23 18.29 20.11 -5.50
N ARG A 24 18.34 19.47 -4.30
CA ARG A 24 19.57 19.01 -3.57
C ARG A 24 19.41 18.55 -2.07
N LEU A 25 19.92 17.34 -1.77
CA LEU A 25 20.87 16.93 -0.69
C LEU A 25 20.55 16.93 0.85
N SER A 26 20.07 15.78 1.36
CA SER A 26 20.78 14.76 2.23
C SER A 26 21.32 14.97 3.68
N SER A 27 21.16 13.90 4.50
CA SER A 27 21.95 13.38 5.69
C SER A 27 21.61 13.86 7.13
N GLY A 28 21.73 13.07 8.23
CA GLY A 28 21.95 11.60 8.44
C GLY A 28 22.40 11.16 9.87
N GLY A 29 22.10 9.91 10.32
CA GLY A 29 22.63 9.22 11.56
C GLY A 29 21.59 8.86 12.65
N GLN A 30 21.31 7.57 12.99
CA GLN A 30 21.91 6.69 14.05
C GLN A 30 21.93 7.26 15.50
N ALA A 31 21.60 6.57 16.62
CA ALA A 31 21.02 5.25 17.00
C ALA A 31 20.82 5.26 18.57
N SER A 32 20.31 4.31 19.39
CA SER A 32 19.52 3.03 19.36
C SER A 32 19.24 2.56 20.82
N GLY A 33 18.17 1.80 21.14
CA GLY A 33 17.95 1.18 22.49
C GLY A 33 16.58 0.48 22.72
N VAL A 34 16.55 -0.69 23.38
CA VAL A 34 15.45 -1.70 23.36
C VAL A 34 14.48 -1.64 24.55
N ASN A 35 13.18 -1.95 24.33
CA ASN A 35 12.31 -2.73 25.25
C ASN A 35 10.97 -3.19 24.61
N ASP A 36 10.43 -4.31 25.10
CA ASP A 36 9.21 -5.02 24.63
C ASP A 36 7.87 -4.43 25.13
N ILE A 37 6.77 -4.68 24.39
CA ILE A 37 5.44 -5.19 24.84
C ILE A 37 4.38 -5.12 23.72
N ALA A 38 3.52 -6.15 23.64
CA ALA A 38 2.18 -6.27 23.01
C ALA A 38 1.84 -5.68 21.60
N THR A 39 0.99 -6.41 20.86
CA THR A 39 0.49 -6.07 19.51
C THR A 39 -0.31 -4.76 19.43
N GLU A 40 0.19 -3.75 18.71
CA GLU A 40 -0.21 -2.36 18.95
C GLU A 40 -0.96 -1.61 17.82
N PHE A 41 -1.06 -2.11 16.58
CA PHE A 41 -1.41 -1.27 15.40
C PHE A 41 -2.71 -1.62 14.62
N ARG A 42 -3.13 -2.89 14.61
CA ARG A 42 -4.39 -3.36 13.99
C ARG A 42 -5.04 -4.41 14.90
N SER A 43 -6.34 -4.66 14.74
CA SER A 43 -6.94 -5.89 15.29
C SER A 43 -6.58 -7.09 14.40
N ASN A 44 -6.13 -8.21 14.97
CA ASN A 44 -5.75 -9.39 14.18
C ASN A 44 -6.96 -10.20 13.68
N TRP A 45 -6.74 -10.95 12.59
CA TRP A 45 -7.61 -11.99 12.05
C TRP A 45 -6.77 -13.23 11.70
N LEU A 46 -7.43 -14.38 11.54
CA LEU A 46 -6.82 -15.68 11.26
C LEU A 46 -7.46 -16.30 10.02
N VAL A 47 -6.76 -17.24 9.38
CA VAL A 47 -7.31 -18.08 8.30
C VAL A 47 -7.05 -19.56 8.59
N ASP A 48 -8.01 -20.42 8.24
CA ASP A 48 -7.78 -21.85 8.10
C ASP A 48 -7.43 -22.16 6.62
N PRO A 49 -6.22 -22.65 6.31
CA PRO A 49 -5.80 -22.93 4.93
C PRO A 49 -6.57 -24.09 4.28
N ALA A 50 -7.22 -24.96 5.06
CA ALA A 50 -7.93 -26.13 4.55
C ALA A 50 -9.39 -25.82 4.17
N SER A 51 -10.07 -24.96 4.94
CA SER A 51 -11.45 -24.52 4.65
C SER A 51 -11.54 -23.17 3.93
N GLY A 52 -10.53 -22.30 4.08
CA GLY A 52 -10.59 -20.90 3.66
C GLY A 52 -11.42 -20.02 4.61
N GLU A 53 -11.82 -20.48 5.79
CA GLU A 53 -12.55 -19.65 6.75
C GLU A 53 -11.65 -18.56 7.35
N TYR A 54 -12.15 -17.31 7.32
CA TYR A 54 -11.53 -16.16 7.97
C TYR A 54 -12.25 -15.81 9.26
N GLN A 55 -11.52 -15.77 10.38
CA GLN A 55 -12.07 -15.49 11.71
C GLN A 55 -11.36 -14.31 12.36
N ALA A 56 -12.09 -13.48 13.12
CA ALA A 56 -11.53 -12.34 13.84
C ALA A 56 -12.16 -12.23 15.24
N HIS A 57 -11.34 -12.02 16.27
CA HIS A 57 -11.82 -11.91 17.66
C HIS A 57 -12.58 -10.61 17.93
N LEU A 58 -12.30 -9.56 17.16
CA LEU A 58 -13.02 -8.29 17.19
C LEU A 58 -13.82 -8.14 15.89
N ARG A 59 -15.11 -7.82 16.01
CA ARG A 59 -15.98 -7.61 14.84
C ARG A 59 -15.57 -6.34 14.11
N SER A 60 -15.19 -6.47 12.84
CA SER A 60 -14.95 -5.34 11.95
C SER A 60 -16.19 -4.42 11.81
N PRO A 61 -16.03 -3.09 11.67
CA PRO A 61 -17.10 -2.16 11.29
C PRO A 61 -17.79 -2.47 9.95
N THR A 62 -17.09 -3.13 9.01
CA THR A 62 -17.68 -3.62 7.75
C THR A 62 -18.33 -5.00 7.89
N GLY A 63 -18.09 -5.70 9.00
CA GLY A 63 -18.52 -7.08 9.24
C GLY A 63 -17.61 -8.14 8.63
N ILE A 64 -16.55 -7.75 7.91
CA ILE A 64 -15.65 -8.64 7.18
C ILE A 64 -14.41 -8.93 8.04
N ALA A 65 -14.11 -10.21 8.28
CA ALA A 65 -13.08 -10.61 9.26
C ALA A 65 -11.67 -10.06 8.94
N ALA A 66 -11.25 -10.09 7.67
CA ALA A 66 -9.94 -9.58 7.22
C ALA A 66 -9.89 -8.05 6.96
N ASP A 67 -10.92 -7.32 7.40
CA ASP A 67 -11.05 -5.87 7.22
C ASP A 67 -11.23 -5.12 8.56
N PRO A 68 -10.31 -5.28 9.53
CA PRO A 68 -10.42 -4.67 10.85
C PRO A 68 -10.20 -3.15 10.83
N ALA A 69 -10.58 -2.52 11.94
CA ALA A 69 -10.14 -1.18 12.30
C ALA A 69 -8.66 -1.14 12.76
N LEU A 70 -8.06 0.05 12.64
CA LEU A 70 -6.84 0.44 13.33
C LEU A 70 -7.05 0.40 14.86
N THR A 71 -5.96 0.25 15.61
CA THR A 71 -5.96 0.49 17.07
C THR A 71 -5.96 1.98 17.39
N ALA A 72 -6.05 2.34 18.68
CA ALA A 72 -5.85 3.71 19.14
C ALA A 72 -4.50 4.29 18.66
N HIS A 73 -3.40 3.56 18.84
CA HIS A 73 -2.07 4.01 18.40
C HIS A 73 -1.99 4.20 16.87
N GLY A 74 -2.57 3.28 16.08
CA GLY A 74 -2.65 3.44 14.62
C GLY A 74 -3.52 4.63 14.18
N VAL A 75 -4.54 4.99 14.95
CA VAL A 75 -5.35 6.21 14.75
C VAL A 75 -4.55 7.47 15.13
N ASP A 76 -3.67 7.41 16.11
CA ASP A 76 -2.80 8.55 16.46
C ASP A 76 -1.69 8.77 15.42
N GLN A 77 -1.03 7.70 14.94
CA GLN A 77 -0.12 7.78 13.79
C GLN A 77 -0.79 8.38 12.54
N ALA A 78 -2.07 8.05 12.29
CA ALA A 78 -2.83 8.61 11.16
C ALA A 78 -3.06 10.13 11.30
N LYS A 79 -3.16 10.67 12.52
CA LYS A 79 -3.24 12.13 12.77
C LYS A 79 -1.89 12.81 12.54
N GLU A 80 -0.80 12.18 13.00
CA GLU A 80 0.57 12.69 12.77
C GLU A 80 0.89 12.74 11.27
N LEU A 81 0.53 11.69 10.54
CA LEU A 81 0.61 11.61 9.09
C LEU A 81 -0.26 12.68 8.40
N ALA A 82 -1.49 12.90 8.85
CA ALA A 82 -2.36 13.95 8.32
C ALA A 82 -1.77 15.37 8.47
N LEU A 83 -1.18 15.68 9.63
CA LEU A 83 -0.51 16.96 9.87
C LEU A 83 0.74 17.13 9.00
N HIS A 84 1.43 16.05 8.65
CA HIS A 84 2.56 16.08 7.71
C HIS A 84 2.11 16.23 6.24
N LEU A 85 1.06 15.51 5.83
CA LEU A 85 0.48 15.61 4.48
C LEU A 85 -0.02 17.03 4.15
N ALA A 86 -0.55 17.74 5.15
CA ALA A 86 -0.97 19.13 5.02
C ALA A 86 0.18 20.14 4.77
N GLN A 87 1.45 19.70 4.82
CA GLN A 87 2.65 20.50 4.59
C GLN A 87 3.36 20.18 3.27
N LEU A 88 2.82 19.28 2.44
CA LEU A 88 3.42 18.92 1.15
C LEU A 88 3.26 20.04 0.09
N ASP A 89 4.30 20.24 -0.72
CA ASP A 89 4.29 21.09 -1.92
C ASP A 89 4.69 20.24 -3.16
N PRO A 90 3.88 20.18 -4.22
CA PRO A 90 2.51 20.69 -4.30
C PRO A 90 1.56 20.00 -3.30
N PRO A 91 0.52 20.71 -2.81
CA PRO A 91 -0.49 20.12 -1.95
C PRO A 91 -1.26 19.02 -2.70
N VAL A 92 -1.75 18.02 -1.96
CA VAL A 92 -2.51 16.88 -2.50
C VAL A 92 -3.84 17.37 -3.08
N ASP A 93 -4.00 17.34 -4.42
CA ASP A 93 -5.25 17.73 -5.07
C ASP A 93 -6.29 16.57 -5.11
N ARG A 94 -5.88 15.32 -4.85
CA ARG A 94 -6.75 14.12 -4.91
C ARG A 94 -6.28 12.99 -3.98
N VAL A 95 -7.22 12.33 -3.29
CA VAL A 95 -6.96 11.12 -2.47
C VAL A 95 -7.58 9.88 -3.13
N VAL A 96 -6.76 8.85 -3.34
CA VAL A 96 -7.15 7.53 -3.84
C VAL A 96 -6.74 6.52 -2.78
N SER A 97 -7.68 5.68 -2.34
CA SER A 97 -7.43 4.74 -1.24
C SER A 97 -7.79 3.31 -1.63
N SER A 98 -7.11 2.35 -1.00
CA SER A 98 -7.61 0.99 -0.90
C SER A 98 -9.00 1.01 -0.23
N PRO A 99 -10.02 0.33 -0.79
CA PRO A 99 -11.37 0.34 -0.22
C PRO A 99 -11.52 -0.44 1.10
N TYR A 100 -10.44 -1.04 1.62
CA TYR A 100 -10.40 -1.64 2.95
C TYR A 100 -10.54 -0.58 4.04
N TYR A 101 -11.35 -0.88 5.06
CA TYR A 101 -11.70 0.02 6.16
C TYR A 101 -10.45 0.64 6.82
N ARG A 102 -9.41 -0.17 7.06
CA ARG A 102 -8.13 0.31 7.63
C ARG A 102 -7.47 1.44 6.83
N CYS A 103 -7.48 1.39 5.49
CA CYS A 103 -6.85 2.43 4.65
C CYS A 103 -7.70 3.70 4.58
N LEU A 104 -9.03 3.56 4.51
CA LEU A 104 -9.95 4.69 4.60
C LEU A 104 -9.86 5.38 5.98
N GLN A 105 -9.72 4.60 7.06
CA GLN A 105 -9.48 5.12 8.40
C GLN A 105 -8.11 5.82 8.53
N THR A 106 -7.07 5.36 7.83
CA THR A 106 -5.76 6.04 7.80
C THR A 106 -5.80 7.40 7.10
N VAL A 107 -6.61 7.58 6.03
CA VAL A 107 -6.73 8.90 5.36
C VAL A 107 -7.76 9.83 5.99
N GLN A 108 -8.71 9.34 6.78
CA GLN A 108 -9.79 10.17 7.33
C GLN A 108 -9.27 11.42 8.10
N PRO A 109 -8.25 11.35 8.98
CA PRO A 109 -7.74 12.54 9.67
C PRO A 109 -7.12 13.60 8.75
N PHE A 110 -6.72 13.23 7.53
CA PHE A 110 -6.26 14.18 6.51
C PHE A 110 -7.44 14.79 5.75
N LEU A 111 -8.46 13.99 5.41
CA LEU A 111 -9.70 14.48 4.80
C LEU A 111 -10.40 15.49 5.72
N ASP A 112 -10.38 15.27 7.05
CA ASP A 112 -10.95 16.18 8.05
C ASP A 112 -10.26 17.58 8.10
N LEU A 113 -9.11 17.75 7.43
CA LEU A 113 -8.40 19.03 7.28
C LEU A 113 -8.71 19.77 5.97
N LEU A 114 -9.45 19.14 5.04
CA LEU A 114 -9.75 19.71 3.72
C LEU A 114 -11.09 20.46 3.72
N GLU A 115 -11.16 21.59 3.03
CA GLU A 115 -12.43 22.32 2.83
C GLU A 115 -13.46 21.51 2.02
N HIS A 116 -12.98 20.65 1.11
CA HIS A 116 -13.78 19.84 0.20
C HIS A 116 -13.29 18.38 0.23
N PRO A 117 -13.59 17.62 1.31
CA PRO A 117 -13.08 16.27 1.49
C PRO A 117 -13.69 15.28 0.50
N SER A 118 -12.84 14.57 -0.23
CA SER A 118 -13.23 13.50 -1.14
C SER A 118 -12.16 12.40 -1.20
N VAL A 119 -12.59 11.13 -1.17
CA VAL A 119 -11.72 9.97 -1.39
C VAL A 119 -12.40 8.96 -2.31
N VAL A 120 -11.67 8.48 -3.31
CA VAL A 120 -12.12 7.39 -4.19
C VAL A 120 -11.51 6.05 -3.76
N GLY A 121 -12.31 4.97 -3.82
CA GLY A 121 -11.83 3.62 -3.58
C GLY A 121 -11.38 2.91 -4.86
N GLU A 122 -10.10 2.54 -4.94
CA GLU A 122 -9.53 1.81 -6.08
C GLU A 122 -9.16 0.39 -5.66
N THR A 123 -9.90 -0.61 -6.18
CA THR A 123 -9.67 -2.03 -5.85
C THR A 123 -8.31 -2.54 -6.32
N GLY A 124 -7.68 -1.92 -7.32
CA GLY A 124 -6.30 -2.24 -7.70
C GLY A 124 -5.26 -1.98 -6.60
N LEU A 125 -5.58 -1.08 -5.66
CA LEU A 125 -4.77 -0.77 -4.46
C LEU A 125 -5.16 -1.65 -3.25
N SER A 126 -5.86 -2.77 -3.45
CA SER A 126 -6.24 -3.71 -2.38
C SER A 126 -5.03 -4.36 -1.70
N GLU A 127 -5.31 -5.10 -0.62
CA GLU A 127 -4.35 -6.02 -0.01
C GLU A 127 -3.82 -7.03 -1.04
N TRP A 128 -2.69 -7.67 -0.73
CA TRP A 128 -2.23 -8.84 -1.46
C TRP A 128 -2.60 -10.12 -0.71
N TYR A 129 -3.17 -11.08 -1.43
CA TYR A 129 -3.31 -12.46 -0.97
C TYR A 129 -2.57 -13.36 -1.96
N GLY A 130 -1.68 -14.22 -1.45
CA GLY A 130 -1.03 -15.27 -2.24
C GLY A 130 -2.04 -16.27 -2.78
N ALA A 131 -1.66 -17.02 -3.82
CA ALA A 131 -2.57 -17.89 -4.55
C ALA A 131 -3.18 -19.01 -3.66
N ALA A 132 -4.49 -19.22 -3.79
CA ALA A 132 -5.27 -20.17 -2.99
C ALA A 132 -6.36 -20.90 -3.81
N PRO A 133 -6.75 -22.13 -3.41
CA PRO A 133 -7.88 -22.84 -4.01
C PRO A 133 -9.25 -22.29 -3.54
N PHE A 134 -9.31 -21.69 -2.35
CA PHE A 134 -10.49 -21.04 -1.78
C PHE A 134 -10.65 -19.59 -2.26
N ASP A 135 -11.67 -18.88 -1.78
CA ASP A 135 -11.98 -17.50 -2.16
C ASP A 135 -11.57 -16.54 -1.04
N HIS A 136 -10.74 -15.53 -1.33
CA HIS A 136 -10.38 -14.52 -0.35
C HIS A 136 -11.51 -13.49 -0.11
N PRO A 137 -11.55 -12.86 1.09
CA PRO A 137 -12.39 -11.72 1.35
C PRO A 137 -12.01 -10.52 0.47
N ILE A 138 -13.01 -9.71 0.15
CA ILE A 138 -12.86 -8.40 -0.51
C ILE A 138 -13.28 -7.30 0.46
N SER A 139 -13.00 -6.04 0.13
CA SER A 139 -13.52 -4.89 0.87
C SER A 139 -15.06 -4.82 0.86
N ALA A 140 -15.63 -4.00 1.74
CA ALA A 140 -17.05 -3.65 1.65
C ALA A 140 -17.38 -2.92 0.33
N GLY A 141 -18.65 -3.00 -0.07
CA GLY A 141 -19.15 -2.32 -1.26
C GLY A 141 -19.34 -0.80 -1.06
N PRO A 142 -19.37 0.01 -2.14
CA PRO A 142 -19.37 1.47 -2.09
C PRO A 142 -20.42 2.10 -1.15
N ASN A 143 -21.65 1.58 -1.14
CA ASN A 143 -22.71 2.12 -0.27
C ASN A 143 -22.37 1.93 1.22
N ARG A 144 -21.85 0.76 1.61
CA ARG A 144 -21.45 0.48 3.00
C ARG A 144 -20.20 1.28 3.40
N LEU A 145 -19.32 1.59 2.45
CA LEU A 145 -18.20 2.50 2.68
C LEU A 145 -18.68 3.95 2.84
N LYS A 146 -19.69 4.40 2.06
CA LYS A 146 -20.31 5.73 2.20
C LYS A 146 -21.02 5.95 3.53
N GLU A 147 -21.64 4.90 4.09
CA GLU A 147 -22.23 4.90 5.44
C GLU A 147 -21.18 5.10 6.54
N LEU A 148 -19.96 4.59 6.34
CA LEU A 148 -18.87 4.60 7.33
C LEU A 148 -17.92 5.81 7.16
N PHE A 149 -17.78 6.30 5.93
CA PHE A 149 -16.89 7.39 5.53
C PHE A 149 -17.65 8.38 4.64
N PRO A 150 -18.24 9.46 5.20
CA PRO A 150 -19.07 10.40 4.45
C PRO A 150 -18.38 11.07 3.25
N ALA A 151 -17.05 11.19 3.27
CA ALA A 151 -16.22 11.72 2.19
C ALA A 151 -15.98 10.74 1.02
N TYR A 152 -16.41 9.48 1.13
CA TYR A 152 -16.20 8.46 0.09
C TYR A 152 -17.00 8.79 -1.19
N ASP A 153 -16.39 8.71 -2.36
CA ASP A 153 -17.06 8.88 -3.65
C ASP A 153 -17.51 7.54 -4.22
N THR A 154 -18.82 7.37 -4.38
CA THR A 154 -19.45 6.15 -4.93
C THR A 154 -19.60 6.17 -6.45
N SER A 155 -19.23 7.26 -7.13
CA SER A 155 -19.27 7.38 -8.59
C SER A 155 -18.01 6.85 -9.29
N TYR A 156 -16.90 6.75 -8.56
CA TYR A 156 -15.63 6.25 -9.08
C TYR A 156 -15.72 4.76 -9.46
N GLN A 157 -15.19 4.43 -10.64
CA GLN A 157 -15.09 3.05 -11.13
C GLN A 157 -13.62 2.60 -11.08
N PRO A 158 -13.29 1.58 -10.26
CA PRO A 158 -11.95 1.02 -10.19
C PRO A 158 -11.41 0.58 -11.55
N ALA A 159 -10.09 0.73 -11.73
CA ALA A 159 -9.41 0.31 -12.95
C ALA A 159 -9.17 -1.20 -13.02
N VAL A 160 -8.94 -1.85 -11.88
CA VAL A 160 -8.65 -3.29 -11.78
C VAL A 160 -9.32 -3.87 -10.54
N VAL A 161 -9.93 -5.05 -10.67
CA VAL A 161 -10.42 -5.85 -9.53
C VAL A 161 -9.44 -7.02 -9.33
N PRO A 162 -8.84 -7.20 -8.14
CA PRO A 162 -7.92 -8.31 -7.87
C PRO A 162 -8.56 -9.68 -8.01
N SER A 163 -7.73 -10.70 -8.22
CA SER A 163 -8.16 -12.10 -8.22
C SER A 163 -8.71 -12.54 -6.86
N ARG A 164 -9.94 -13.08 -6.84
CA ARG A 164 -10.51 -13.72 -5.63
C ARG A 164 -9.79 -15.01 -5.22
N LYS A 165 -8.96 -15.58 -6.11
CA LYS A 165 -8.09 -16.76 -5.86
C LYS A 165 -6.66 -16.40 -5.45
N GLY A 166 -6.42 -15.13 -5.16
CA GLY A 166 -5.07 -14.63 -4.86
C GLY A 166 -4.25 -14.49 -6.13
N GLU A 167 -3.03 -14.00 -5.95
CA GLU A 167 -2.15 -13.50 -7.00
C GLU A 167 -0.71 -13.91 -6.66
N THR A 168 0.10 -14.29 -7.66
CA THR A 168 1.56 -14.36 -7.48
C THR A 168 2.16 -12.97 -7.29
N ILE A 169 3.41 -12.86 -6.81
CA ILE A 169 4.12 -11.57 -6.71
C ILE A 169 4.23 -10.93 -8.09
N ALA A 170 4.43 -11.72 -9.16
CA ALA A 170 4.40 -11.24 -10.53
C ALA A 170 3.03 -10.64 -10.91
N GLN A 171 1.92 -11.33 -10.59
CA GLN A 171 0.56 -10.85 -10.87
C GLN A 171 0.20 -9.60 -10.06
N LEU A 172 0.66 -9.50 -8.79
CA LEU A 172 0.53 -8.29 -7.97
C LEU A 172 1.18 -7.07 -8.64
N HIS A 173 2.40 -7.22 -9.16
CA HIS A 173 3.09 -6.11 -9.83
C HIS A 173 2.39 -5.70 -11.14
N ASP A 174 1.90 -6.65 -11.94
CA ASP A 174 1.15 -6.34 -13.17
C ASP A 174 -0.22 -5.69 -12.88
N ARG A 175 -0.92 -6.14 -11.82
CA ARG A 175 -2.14 -5.51 -11.27
C ARG A 175 -1.88 -4.06 -10.89
N VAL A 176 -0.80 -3.81 -10.13
CA VAL A 176 -0.41 -2.47 -9.69
C VAL A 176 0.01 -1.59 -10.87
N ALA A 177 0.70 -2.14 -11.88
CA ALA A 177 1.05 -1.42 -13.10
C ALA A 177 -0.19 -0.95 -13.87
N LEU A 178 -1.17 -1.83 -14.10
CA LEU A 178 -2.43 -1.47 -14.75
C LEU A 178 -3.23 -0.43 -13.96
N THR A 179 -3.22 -0.54 -12.63
CA THR A 179 -3.90 0.38 -11.72
C THR A 179 -3.28 1.78 -11.78
N LEU A 180 -1.95 1.87 -11.66
CA LEU A 180 -1.22 3.13 -11.70
C LEU A 180 -1.27 3.79 -13.09
N ASP A 181 -1.15 3.03 -14.17
CA ASP A 181 -1.36 3.52 -15.55
C ASP A 181 -2.74 4.18 -15.71
N ALA A 182 -3.79 3.60 -15.13
CA ALA A 182 -5.13 4.18 -15.13
C ALA A 182 -5.28 5.41 -14.21
N ILE A 183 -4.72 5.39 -12.99
CA ILE A 183 -4.75 6.55 -12.08
C ILE A 183 -3.99 7.73 -12.70
N ILE A 184 -2.79 7.50 -13.23
CA ILE A 184 -1.94 8.55 -13.82
C ILE A 184 -2.67 9.18 -15.02
N ARG A 185 -3.21 8.39 -15.95
CA ARG A 185 -3.99 8.93 -17.08
C ARG A 185 -5.19 9.75 -16.63
N ARG A 186 -5.98 9.25 -15.66
CA ARG A 186 -7.11 10.01 -15.07
C ARG A 186 -6.68 11.29 -14.34
N CYS A 187 -5.44 11.37 -13.84
CA CYS A 187 -4.89 12.56 -13.19
C CYS A 187 -4.34 13.57 -14.20
N ASP A 188 -3.58 13.11 -15.20
CA ASP A 188 -3.13 13.91 -16.35
C ASP A 188 -4.33 14.55 -17.08
N GLU A 189 -5.39 13.77 -17.35
CA GLU A 189 -6.67 14.23 -17.93
C GLU A 189 -7.43 15.25 -17.05
N SER A 190 -7.24 15.18 -15.72
CA SER A 190 -7.90 16.09 -14.75
C SER A 190 -7.08 17.35 -14.43
N GLY A 191 -5.82 17.44 -14.87
CA GLY A 191 -4.89 18.49 -14.40
C GLY A 191 -4.47 18.37 -12.94
N VAL A 192 -4.60 17.18 -12.33
CA VAL A 192 -4.12 16.91 -10.96
C VAL A 192 -2.59 16.93 -10.93
N ARG A 193 -2.00 17.55 -9.90
CA ARG A 193 -0.56 17.78 -9.75
C ARG A 193 0.05 16.92 -8.65
N ALA A 194 -0.70 16.60 -7.60
CA ALA A 194 -0.35 15.57 -6.63
C ALA A 194 -1.56 14.69 -6.26
N VAL A 195 -1.31 13.38 -6.19
CA VAL A 195 -2.29 12.38 -5.75
C VAL A 195 -1.71 11.56 -4.60
N LEU A 196 -2.49 11.41 -3.53
CA LEU A 196 -2.15 10.57 -2.38
C LEU A 196 -2.74 9.17 -2.58
N LEU A 197 -1.89 8.14 -2.52
CA LEU A 197 -2.30 6.73 -2.52
C LEU A 197 -2.17 6.13 -1.11
N CYS A 198 -3.26 5.56 -0.58
CA CYS A 198 -3.23 4.76 0.65
C CYS A 198 -3.38 3.27 0.33
N SER A 199 -2.47 2.42 0.81
CA SER A 199 -2.49 0.98 0.53
C SER A 199 -1.74 0.16 1.59
N HIS A 200 -1.55 -1.14 1.31
CA HIS A 200 -0.95 -2.14 2.19
C HIS A 200 0.47 -2.46 1.73
N ALA A 201 1.29 -3.00 2.63
CA ALA A 201 2.74 -3.10 2.43
C ALA A 201 3.19 -3.73 1.10
N ALA A 202 2.72 -4.94 0.76
CA ALA A 202 3.09 -5.62 -0.49
C ALA A 202 2.76 -4.76 -1.73
N THR A 203 1.59 -4.12 -1.72
CA THR A 203 1.14 -3.21 -2.76
C THR A 203 1.98 -1.92 -2.81
N ILE A 204 2.47 -1.41 -1.68
CA ILE A 204 3.35 -0.23 -1.60
C ILE A 204 4.75 -0.53 -2.15
N ILE A 205 5.34 -1.69 -1.86
CA ILE A 205 6.61 -2.13 -2.47
C ILE A 205 6.43 -2.28 -3.98
N ALA A 206 5.34 -2.93 -4.42
CA ALA A 206 5.00 -3.04 -5.83
C ALA A 206 4.82 -1.65 -6.50
N ILE A 207 4.16 -0.69 -5.84
CA ILE A 207 4.03 0.70 -6.34
C ILE A 207 5.41 1.32 -6.57
N GLY A 208 6.36 1.18 -5.63
CA GLY A 208 7.72 1.70 -5.77
C GLY A 208 8.46 1.11 -6.98
N ARG A 209 8.46 -0.22 -7.09
CA ARG A 209 9.08 -0.96 -8.21
C ARG A 209 8.45 -0.58 -9.56
N VAL A 210 7.13 -0.46 -9.61
CA VAL A 210 6.35 -0.16 -10.82
C VAL A 210 6.46 1.29 -11.28
N LEU A 211 6.52 2.26 -10.37
CA LEU A 211 6.75 3.67 -10.69
C LEU A 211 8.19 3.92 -11.15
N THR A 212 9.18 3.36 -10.46
CA THR A 212 10.61 3.55 -10.83
C THR A 212 11.03 2.70 -12.03
N GLY A 213 10.27 1.64 -12.36
CA GLY A 213 10.65 0.62 -13.32
C GLY A 213 11.73 -0.35 -12.84
N GLN A 214 12.08 -0.28 -11.55
CA GLN A 214 13.12 -1.11 -10.93
C GLN A 214 12.46 -2.37 -10.36
N MET A 215 12.30 -3.40 -11.19
CA MET A 215 12.02 -4.75 -10.71
C MET A 215 13.36 -5.43 -10.39
N PRO A 216 13.65 -5.82 -9.13
CA PRO A 216 14.85 -6.56 -8.81
C PRO A 216 14.80 -7.99 -9.37
N ALA A 217 15.97 -8.60 -9.57
CA ALA A 217 16.07 -10.00 -10.00
C ALA A 217 15.70 -10.98 -8.87
N ASP A 218 15.86 -10.56 -7.61
CA ASP A 218 15.40 -11.23 -6.41
C ASP A 218 14.25 -10.43 -5.78
N VAL A 219 13.09 -11.06 -5.61
CA VAL A 219 11.88 -10.41 -5.08
C VAL A 219 12.00 -10.01 -3.60
N GLU A 220 12.86 -10.66 -2.82
CA GLU A 220 13.12 -10.37 -1.40
C GLU A 220 13.90 -9.06 -1.19
N THR A 221 14.51 -8.49 -2.24
CA THR A 221 15.35 -7.28 -2.18
C THR A 221 14.65 -6.15 -1.41
N GLU A 222 15.29 -5.63 -0.35
CA GLU A 222 14.80 -4.52 0.46
C GLU A 222 15.05 -3.16 -0.23
N ASP A 223 14.35 -2.91 -1.34
CA ASP A 223 14.45 -1.71 -2.19
C ASP A 223 13.45 -0.60 -1.81
N PHE A 224 12.22 -0.97 -1.48
CA PHE A 224 11.20 -0.06 -0.94
C PHE A 224 10.76 -0.57 0.44
N PRO A 225 11.06 0.14 1.54
CA PRO A 225 10.48 -0.19 2.83
C PRO A 225 8.97 0.08 2.81
N ALA A 226 8.24 -0.67 3.62
CA ALA A 226 6.87 -0.35 3.98
C ALA A 226 6.71 -0.52 5.50
N PHE A 227 6.61 0.60 6.21
CA PHE A 227 6.37 0.74 7.66
C PHE A 227 4.97 1.31 7.92
N THR A 228 4.46 1.17 9.14
CA THR A 228 3.12 1.69 9.53
C THR A 228 3.09 3.20 9.43
N CYS A 229 2.13 3.72 8.67
CA CYS A 229 1.97 5.15 8.37
C CYS A 229 3.20 5.81 7.72
N GLY A 230 4.17 5.02 7.22
CA GLY A 230 5.32 5.54 6.47
C GLY A 230 4.92 6.10 5.11
N LEU A 231 5.56 7.22 4.73
CA LEU A 231 5.24 7.98 3.51
C LEU A 231 6.38 7.92 2.50
N SER A 232 6.11 7.37 1.32
CA SER A 232 7.00 7.52 0.16
C SER A 232 6.51 8.66 -0.74
N THR A 233 7.43 9.48 -1.25
CA THR A 233 7.14 10.56 -2.22
C THR A 233 7.83 10.25 -3.54
N PHE A 234 7.02 10.06 -4.59
CA PHE A 234 7.49 9.80 -5.95
C PHE A 234 7.25 11.02 -6.84
N ARG A 235 8.15 11.24 -7.80
CA ARG A 235 8.07 12.37 -8.72
C ARG A 235 8.32 12.00 -10.17
N ARG A 236 7.51 12.52 -11.10
CA ARG A 236 7.65 12.22 -12.53
C ARG A 236 9.00 12.71 -13.09
N ARG A 237 9.59 11.92 -14.00
CA ARG A 237 10.77 12.34 -14.77
C ARG A 237 10.39 13.39 -15.83
N HIS A 238 11.35 14.24 -16.21
CA HIS A 238 11.17 15.18 -17.32
C HIS A 238 11.01 14.44 -18.66
N SER A 239 10.27 15.07 -19.58
CA SER A 239 9.96 14.61 -20.94
C SER A 239 11.16 14.08 -21.72
N ASP A 240 12.32 14.70 -21.52
CA ASP A 240 13.53 14.47 -22.31
C ASP A 240 14.13 13.08 -22.08
N GLN A 241 13.80 12.42 -20.96
CA GLN A 241 14.09 11.01 -20.72
C GLN A 241 12.95 10.08 -21.18
N ALA A 242 11.70 10.52 -21.10
CA ALA A 242 10.54 9.73 -21.58
C ALA A 242 10.49 9.58 -23.11
N ALA A 243 11.11 10.50 -23.86
CA ALA A 243 11.25 10.39 -25.31
C ALA A 243 12.03 9.13 -25.75
N ALA A 244 12.95 8.62 -24.92
CA ALA A 244 13.73 7.42 -25.22
C ALA A 244 12.93 6.11 -25.07
N THR A 245 11.85 6.10 -24.26
CA THR A 245 11.04 4.90 -23.99
C THR A 245 9.79 4.79 -24.86
N ASN A 246 9.28 5.91 -25.37
CA ASN A 246 7.93 5.95 -25.96
C ASN A 246 7.86 5.59 -27.47
N ALA A 247 8.96 5.11 -28.07
CA ALA A 247 9.02 4.79 -29.50
C ALA A 247 8.34 3.45 -29.89
N ALA A 248 7.93 2.62 -28.91
CA ALA A 248 7.39 1.28 -29.13
C ALA A 248 6.05 1.06 -28.41
N GLY A 249 5.00 1.77 -28.83
CA GLY A 249 3.70 1.77 -28.13
C GLY A 249 2.47 2.08 -29.01
N ALA A 250 2.50 1.75 -30.30
CA ALA A 250 1.33 1.94 -31.17
C ALA A 250 0.15 1.04 -30.73
N LEU A 251 -1.06 1.59 -30.72
CA LEU A 251 -2.25 0.97 -30.13
C LEU A 251 -2.78 -0.22 -30.96
N GLY A 252 -2.27 -1.42 -30.67
CA GLY A 252 -2.90 -2.69 -31.07
C GLY A 252 -3.89 -3.18 -30.00
N VAL A 253 -5.19 -3.13 -30.29
CA VAL A 253 -6.23 -3.70 -29.40
C VAL A 253 -6.40 -5.19 -29.72
N ASP A 254 -5.50 -6.02 -29.17
CA ASP A 254 -5.49 -7.47 -29.36
C ASP A 254 -6.48 -8.15 -28.39
N ILE A 255 -7.71 -8.37 -28.86
CA ILE A 255 -8.84 -8.83 -28.03
C ILE A 255 -8.61 -10.27 -27.56
N GLY A 256 -8.33 -10.44 -26.27
CA GLY A 256 -8.25 -11.76 -25.62
C GLY A 256 -6.94 -12.05 -24.88
N ARG A 257 -5.96 -11.14 -24.89
CA ARG A 257 -4.75 -11.22 -24.06
C ARG A 257 -4.78 -10.19 -22.91
N PRO A 258 -4.29 -10.53 -21.71
CA PRO A 258 -4.07 -9.53 -20.66
C PRO A 258 -3.11 -8.43 -21.14
N LYS A 259 -3.44 -7.15 -20.87
CA LYS A 259 -2.59 -6.00 -21.20
C LYS A 259 -1.40 -5.97 -20.23
N VAL A 260 -0.36 -6.75 -20.49
CA VAL A 260 0.93 -6.59 -19.79
C VAL A 260 1.55 -5.25 -20.21
N LEU A 261 1.96 -4.44 -19.24
CA LEU A 261 2.61 -3.15 -19.48
C LEU A 261 4.13 -3.32 -19.50
N ASP A 262 4.80 -2.66 -20.43
CA ASP A 262 6.27 -2.65 -20.50
C ASP A 262 6.86 -1.59 -19.54
N TRP A 263 6.72 -1.84 -18.23
CA TRP A 263 7.11 -0.92 -17.16
C TRP A 263 8.49 -1.18 -16.55
N LYS A 264 9.12 -2.33 -16.86
CA LYS A 264 10.38 -2.79 -16.25
C LYS A 264 11.60 -2.06 -16.84
N ASP A 265 12.81 -2.50 -16.48
CA ASP A 265 14.08 -1.99 -17.00
C ASP A 265 14.27 -0.46 -16.87
N GLY A 266 13.73 0.13 -15.79
CA GLY A 266 13.77 1.58 -15.53
C GLY A 266 12.82 2.42 -16.39
N LYS A 267 11.88 1.80 -17.14
CA LYS A 267 10.86 2.52 -17.94
C LYS A 267 9.83 3.18 -17.02
N GLY A 268 9.25 2.41 -16.10
CA GLY A 268 8.22 2.83 -15.16
C GLY A 268 6.89 3.20 -15.82
N VAL A 269 5.77 3.00 -15.13
CA VAL A 269 4.46 3.41 -15.66
C VAL A 269 4.36 4.92 -15.84
N GLY A 270 3.65 5.39 -16.87
CA GLY A 270 3.39 6.82 -17.09
C GLY A 270 4.63 7.68 -17.40
N GLY A 271 5.74 7.08 -17.86
CA GLY A 271 7.01 7.76 -18.17
C GLY A 271 8.11 7.58 -17.10
N GLY A 272 7.78 6.92 -15.99
CA GLY A 272 8.71 6.60 -14.91
C GLY A 272 9.00 7.75 -13.96
N TRP A 273 9.36 7.37 -12.74
CA TRP A 273 9.36 8.25 -11.58
C TRP A 273 10.66 8.12 -10.77
N ILE A 274 11.03 9.18 -10.08
CA ILE A 274 12.12 9.25 -9.10
C ILE A 274 11.49 9.11 -7.72
N CYS A 275 12.00 8.21 -6.88
CA CYS A 275 11.66 8.19 -5.46
C CYS A 275 12.52 9.27 -4.76
N GLU A 276 11.88 10.30 -4.20
CA GLU A 276 12.58 11.40 -3.51
C GLU A 276 12.54 11.25 -1.99
N VAL A 277 11.48 10.60 -1.48
CA VAL A 277 11.37 10.13 -0.10
C VAL A 277 10.94 8.67 -0.14
N ASN A 278 11.67 7.77 0.53
CA ASN A 278 11.39 6.34 0.52
C ASN A 278 10.94 5.88 1.92
N ASN A 279 9.62 5.84 2.10
CA ASN A 279 8.91 5.41 3.31
C ASN A 279 9.38 6.08 4.60
N ASP A 280 9.37 7.41 4.61
CA ASP A 280 9.73 8.18 5.80
C ASP A 280 8.70 8.03 6.93
N CYS A 281 9.21 7.94 8.15
CA CYS A 281 8.46 7.97 9.40
C CYS A 281 8.96 9.09 10.34
N SER A 282 9.78 10.03 9.86
CA SER A 282 10.40 11.10 10.67
C SER A 282 9.40 12.09 11.27
N PHE A 283 8.15 12.11 10.79
CA PHE A 283 7.03 12.85 11.40
C PHE A 283 6.32 12.07 12.53
N LEU A 284 6.30 10.73 12.51
CA LEU A 284 5.61 9.91 13.52
C LEU A 284 6.32 9.94 14.88
N ALA A 285 5.62 9.96 16.01
CA ALA A 285 6.25 9.94 17.33
C ALA A 285 6.98 8.62 17.63
N GLY A 286 6.41 7.47 17.22
CA GLY A 286 7.04 6.15 17.36
C GLY A 286 8.31 5.99 16.51
N GLY A 287 8.29 6.51 15.27
CA GLY A 287 9.33 6.31 14.27
C GLY A 287 8.93 5.23 13.25
N GLU A 288 9.90 4.49 12.73
CA GLU A 288 9.64 3.36 11.83
C GLU A 288 9.08 2.17 12.62
N GLU A 289 7.87 1.69 12.31
CA GLU A 289 7.21 0.63 13.09
C GLU A 289 6.52 -0.44 12.23
N ARG A 290 6.73 -1.72 12.58
CA ARG A 290 6.20 -2.90 11.86
C ARG A 290 6.47 -2.82 10.36
N GLY A 291 7.74 -2.86 9.96
CA GLY A 291 8.12 -2.96 8.55
C GLY A 291 7.69 -4.28 7.93
N TRP A 292 7.70 -4.40 6.60
CA TRP A 292 7.43 -5.66 5.91
C TRP A 292 8.19 -5.75 4.58
N ARG A 293 8.54 -6.97 4.17
CA ARG A 293 9.07 -7.32 2.84
C ARG A 293 8.52 -8.66 2.35
N PHE A 294 8.57 -8.90 1.04
CA PHE A 294 8.30 -10.24 0.47
C PHE A 294 9.26 -11.29 1.05
N SER A 295 8.79 -12.50 1.30
CA SER A 295 9.61 -13.69 1.64
C SER A 295 10.02 -14.53 0.43
N GLY A 296 9.43 -14.26 -0.74
CA GLY A 296 9.54 -15.11 -1.93
C GLY A 296 8.45 -16.17 -2.04
N ASP A 297 7.74 -16.48 -0.94
CA ASP A 297 6.59 -17.39 -0.95
C ASP A 297 5.35 -16.73 -1.55
N GLU A 298 4.64 -17.44 -2.44
CA GLU A 298 3.53 -16.88 -3.24
C GLU A 298 2.16 -17.54 -3.02
N ALA A 299 2.07 -18.64 -2.26
CA ALA A 299 0.88 -19.48 -2.24
C ALA A 299 0.66 -20.25 -0.92
N PHE A 300 -0.61 -20.41 -0.55
CA PHE A 300 -1.04 -21.23 0.61
C PHE A 300 -0.96 -22.73 0.28
N THR A 301 0.25 -23.26 0.13
CA THR A 301 0.47 -24.68 -0.12
C THR A 301 0.34 -25.48 1.18
N GLY A 302 -0.62 -26.43 1.22
CA GLY A 302 -0.93 -27.25 2.40
C GLY A 302 0.12 -28.31 2.77
N GLY A 303 1.38 -27.89 2.92
CA GLY A 303 2.44 -28.72 3.49
C GLY A 303 2.19 -28.99 4.98
N GLN A 304 2.63 -30.15 5.47
CA GLN A 304 2.35 -30.56 6.86
C GLN A 304 3.13 -29.72 7.89
N GLN A 305 2.49 -28.68 8.41
CA GLN A 305 2.84 -28.05 9.69
C GLN A 305 1.61 -28.00 10.61
N ASP A 306 1.82 -27.72 11.90
CA ASP A 306 0.88 -27.96 13.00
C ASP A 306 -0.52 -27.31 12.77
N PRO A 307 -1.66 -28.01 12.97
CA PRO A 307 -3.01 -27.47 12.75
C PRO A 307 -3.45 -26.28 13.63
N SER A 308 -2.54 -25.62 14.33
CA SER A 308 -2.82 -24.38 15.06
C SER A 308 -2.90 -23.19 14.10
N GLN A 309 -4.12 -22.73 13.83
CA GLN A 309 -4.54 -21.40 13.33
C GLN A 309 -3.42 -20.50 12.78
N GLN A 310 -3.35 -20.35 11.45
CA GLN A 310 -2.23 -19.73 10.76
C GLN A 310 -2.47 -18.23 10.47
N ASP A 311 -1.38 -17.44 10.43
CA ASP A 311 -1.41 -15.98 10.38
C ASP A 311 -1.09 -15.46 8.96
N ALA A 312 -2.14 -15.02 8.26
CA ALA A 312 -2.23 -14.94 6.79
C ALA A 312 -1.29 -13.96 6.06
N GLY A 313 -0.42 -13.24 6.78
CA GLY A 313 0.54 -12.28 6.21
C GLY A 313 1.96 -12.39 6.78
N VAL A 314 2.26 -13.45 7.56
CA VAL A 314 3.65 -13.81 7.95
C VAL A 314 4.22 -14.80 6.94
N GLU A 315 3.40 -15.73 6.46
CA GLU A 315 3.80 -16.80 5.54
C GLU A 315 4.24 -16.26 4.16
N LEU A 316 3.66 -15.13 3.72
CA LEU A 316 3.97 -14.48 2.43
C LEU A 316 4.95 -13.30 2.57
N GLY A 317 5.46 -13.01 3.77
CA GLY A 317 6.44 -11.94 3.94
C GLY A 317 6.86 -11.64 5.38
N VAL A 318 8.11 -11.19 5.50
CA VAL A 318 8.82 -11.00 6.76
C VAL A 318 8.49 -9.63 7.35
N VAL A 319 8.06 -9.59 8.61
CA VAL A 319 7.96 -8.34 9.36
C VAL A 319 9.34 -7.90 9.86
N VAL A 320 9.66 -6.63 9.60
CA VAL A 320 10.96 -6.00 9.88
C VAL A 320 10.80 -5.03 11.06
N GLU A 321 11.75 -5.04 12.01
CA GLU A 321 11.78 -4.04 13.08
C GLU A 321 12.32 -2.70 12.55
N GLY A 322 11.64 -1.60 12.88
CA GLY A 322 12.04 -0.26 12.48
C GLY A 322 12.77 0.50 13.59
N LYS A 323 13.46 1.58 13.20
CA LYS A 323 14.15 2.50 14.09
C LYS A 323 13.14 3.39 14.84
N ARG A 324 12.86 3.05 16.09
CA ARG A 324 12.13 3.92 17.03
C ARG A 324 12.88 5.24 17.31
N LYS A 325 12.13 6.32 17.53
CA LYS A 325 12.68 7.58 18.05
C LYS A 325 13.00 7.47 19.54
N SER A 326 14.09 8.10 19.98
CA SER A 326 14.41 8.21 21.42
C SER A 326 13.73 9.43 22.03
N THR A 327 12.72 9.19 22.86
CA THR A 327 12.18 10.20 23.78
C THR A 327 13.23 10.52 24.84
N ARG A 328 13.73 11.76 24.86
CA ARG A 328 14.48 12.29 25.99
C ARG A 328 13.50 12.65 27.11
N LEU A 329 13.68 12.00 28.26
CA LEU A 329 13.24 12.50 29.57
C LEU A 329 14.27 13.51 30.10
#